data_AF-A0A954ZEQ9-F1
#
_entry.id   AF-A0A954ZEQ9-F1
#
_cell.length_a   1.000
_cell.length_b   1.000
_cell.length_c   1.000
_cell.angle_alpha   90.00
_cell.angle_beta   90.00
_cell.angle_gamma   90.00
#
_symmetry.space_group_name_H-M   'P 1'
#
loop_
_entity.id
_entity.type
_entity.pdbx_description
1 polymer ?
#
loop_
_entity_poly.entity_id
_entity_poly.type
_entity_poly.pdbx_seq_one_letter_code
_entity_poly.pdbx_strand_id
1 'polypeptide(L)'
;MTIEIESSQRFDRLYVTQDVWADGQLNVTLDAAYRPRAGDTFDVLDFDALHGEFAIGLPPLAAPLAWDSSRLHTDGMLAIVPESSALHLAAFFACTGLLGRPIPRSRRR
;
A
#
# COMPACT_ATOMS: atom_id res chain seq x y z
N MET A 1 -6.03 13.97 11.87
CA MET A 1 -6.40 12.88 12.80
C MET A 1 -5.18 11.99 13.01
N THR A 2 -4.98 11.44 14.20
CA THR A 2 -3.91 10.48 14.48
C THR A 2 -4.51 9.20 15.07
N ILE A 3 -4.04 8.05 14.58
CA ILE A 3 -4.39 6.71 15.06
C ILE A 3 -3.10 6.06 15.59
N GLU A 4 -3.10 5.65 16.85
CA GLU A 4 -2.00 4.91 17.44
C GLU A 4 -2.20 3.40 17.32
N ILE A 5 -1.14 2.68 16.95
CA ILE A 5 -1.10 1.21 16.94
C ILE A 5 -0.04 0.74 17.92
N GLU A 6 -0.48 0.14 19.02
CA GLU A 6 0.38 -0.43 20.07
C GLU A 6 0.73 -1.90 19.79
N SER A 7 -0.20 -2.64 19.17
CA SER A 7 -0.02 -4.05 18.75
C SER A 7 -1.08 -4.47 17.74
N SER A 8 -1.00 -5.70 17.22
CA SER A 8 -2.02 -6.27 16.33
C SER A 8 -3.41 -6.46 16.98
N GLN A 9 -3.52 -6.26 18.29
CA GLN A 9 -4.79 -6.35 19.03
C GLN A 9 -5.14 -5.07 19.81
N ARG A 10 -4.27 -4.05 19.76
CA ARG A 10 -4.44 -2.83 20.54
C ARG A 10 -4.03 -1.64 19.69
N PHE A 11 -5.05 -0.90 19.26
CA PHE A 11 -4.92 0.23 18.36
C PHE A 11 -6.15 1.12 18.52
N ASP A 12 -5.99 2.39 18.15
CA ASP A 12 -7.09 3.33 18.12
C ASP A 12 -8.05 3.02 16.98
N ARG A 13 -9.32 3.34 17.21
CA ARG A 13 -10.36 3.33 16.18
C ARG A 13 -11.20 4.59 16.30
N LEU A 14 -11.37 5.29 15.18
CA LEU A 14 -12.32 6.37 15.08
C LEU A 14 -13.72 5.79 14.80
N TYR A 15 -14.63 5.93 15.76
CA TYR A 15 -16.00 5.45 15.61
C TYR A 15 -16.96 6.61 15.31
N VAL A 16 -17.50 6.66 14.09
CA VAL A 16 -18.45 7.69 13.64
C VAL A 16 -19.76 7.03 13.25
N THR A 17 -20.89 7.45 13.85
CA THR A 17 -22.22 6.86 13.58
C THR A 17 -22.97 7.57 12.44
N GLN A 18 -22.27 8.37 11.65
CA GLN A 18 -22.82 9.27 10.62
C GLN A 18 -21.86 9.28 9.43
N ASP A 19 -22.26 10.00 8.39
CA ASP A 19 -21.41 10.26 7.23
C ASP A 19 -20.13 11.01 7.62
N VAL A 20 -19.01 10.57 7.04
CA VAL A 20 -17.70 11.20 7.15
C VAL A 20 -17.41 11.95 5.86
N TRP A 21 -17.05 13.23 5.97
CA TRP A 21 -16.52 14.03 4.86
C TRP A 21 -15.01 14.13 5.02
N ALA A 22 -14.28 13.33 4.25
CA ALA A 22 -12.84 13.23 4.30
C ALA A 22 -12.19 14.24 3.34
N ASP A 23 -11.60 15.29 3.90
CA ASP A 23 -10.76 16.28 3.21
C ASP A 23 -9.40 16.51 3.91
N GLY A 24 -9.17 15.81 5.03
CA GLY A 24 -8.03 15.98 5.91
C GLY A 24 -7.00 14.85 5.82
N GLN A 25 -6.06 14.85 6.77
CA GLN A 25 -5.02 13.82 6.88
C GLN A 25 -5.28 12.84 8.02
N LEU A 26 -5.20 11.54 7.71
CA LEU A 26 -5.16 10.43 8.68
C LEU A 26 -3.71 9.99 8.83
N ASN A 27 -3.15 10.23 10.01
CA ASN A 27 -1.79 9.82 10.34
C ASN A 27 -1.81 8.58 11.23
N VAL A 28 -0.93 7.63 10.95
CA VAL A 28 -0.73 6.44 11.80
C VAL A 28 0.60 6.56 12.52
N THR A 29 0.63 6.19 13.80
CA THR A 29 1.87 6.02 14.57
C THR A 29 1.94 4.62 15.14
N LEU A 30 3.15 4.07 15.21
CA LEU A 30 3.40 2.77 15.83
C LEU A 30 4.09 2.99 17.17
N ASP A 31 3.64 2.27 18.20
CA ASP A 31 4.40 2.19 19.44
C ASP A 31 5.80 1.59 19.18
N ALA A 32 6.81 2.08 19.91
CA ALA A 32 8.19 1.68 19.71
C ALA A 32 8.45 0.19 20.02
N ALA A 33 7.63 -0.45 20.85
CA ALA A 33 7.72 -1.88 21.17
C ALA A 33 6.98 -2.75 20.14
N TYR A 34 6.10 -2.19 19.33
CA TYR A 34 5.38 -2.96 18.33
C TYR A 34 6.32 -3.48 17.23
N ARG A 35 6.14 -4.74 16.84
CA ARG A 35 6.89 -5.41 15.77
C ARG A 35 5.88 -5.90 14.73
N PRO A 36 5.58 -5.09 13.70
CA PRO A 36 4.55 -5.42 12.74
C PRO A 36 4.88 -6.67 11.93
N ARG A 37 3.86 -7.42 11.54
CA ARG A 37 3.98 -8.68 10.78
C ARG A 37 3.02 -8.67 9.60
N ALA A 38 3.42 -9.36 8.53
CA ALA A 38 2.50 -9.62 7.43
C ALA A 38 1.27 -10.37 7.93
N GLY A 39 0.09 -9.91 7.53
CA GLY A 39 -1.21 -10.42 7.98
C GLY A 39 -1.82 -9.66 9.16
N ASP A 40 -1.10 -8.73 9.80
CA ASP A 40 -1.70 -7.84 10.79
C ASP A 40 -2.72 -6.92 10.08
N THR A 41 -3.92 -6.79 10.67
CA THR A 41 -5.02 -5.98 10.15
C THR A 41 -5.60 -5.09 11.25
N PHE A 42 -5.98 -3.88 10.90
CA PHE A 42 -6.47 -2.87 11.82
C PHE A 42 -7.73 -2.24 11.25
N ASP A 43 -8.84 -2.41 11.97
CA ASP A 43 -10.07 -1.66 11.74
C ASP A 43 -9.94 -0.32 12.50
N VAL A 44 -9.57 0.74 11.80
CA VAL A 44 -9.20 2.03 12.41
C VAL A 44 -10.28 3.09 12.25
N LEU A 45 -11.34 2.79 11.49
CA LEU A 45 -12.32 3.80 11.11
C LEU A 45 -13.70 3.16 10.80
N ASP A 46 -14.69 3.43 11.65
CA ASP A 46 -16.09 3.05 11.42
C ASP A 46 -16.91 4.28 11.00
N PHE A 47 -17.75 4.13 9.97
CA PHE A 47 -18.66 5.17 9.44
C PHE A 47 -19.91 4.55 8.79
N ASP A 48 -20.93 5.38 8.53
CA ASP A 48 -22.11 4.98 7.72
C ASP A 48 -21.81 5.12 6.22
N ALA A 49 -21.40 6.32 5.79
CA ALA A 49 -20.82 6.58 4.48
C ALA A 49 -19.56 7.45 4.58
N LEU A 50 -18.62 7.27 3.65
CA LEU A 50 -17.45 8.13 3.53
C LEU A 50 -17.48 8.84 2.17
N HIS A 51 -17.36 10.17 2.23
CA HIS A 51 -17.28 11.05 1.07
C HIS A 51 -15.90 11.69 1.00
N GLY A 52 -15.32 11.78 -0.20
CA GLY A 52 -13.95 12.28 -0.36
C GLY A 52 -12.90 11.24 0.04
N GLU A 53 -11.67 11.69 0.28
CA GLU A 53 -10.54 10.83 0.64
C GLU A 53 -9.64 11.52 1.65
N PHE A 54 -9.20 10.78 2.66
CA PHE A 54 -8.08 11.20 3.50
C PHE A 54 -6.77 11.18 2.72
N ALA A 55 -5.94 12.20 2.90
CA ALA A 55 -4.51 12.05 2.71
C ALA A 55 -3.97 11.12 3.81
N ILE A 56 -3.17 10.11 3.45
CA ILE A 56 -2.71 9.09 4.41
C ILE A 56 -1.22 9.31 4.73
N GLY A 57 -0.91 9.49 6.01
CA GLY A 57 0.46 9.50 6.52
C GLY A 57 0.77 8.21 7.27
N LEU A 58 1.51 7.30 6.64
CA LEU A 58 1.87 6.01 7.23
C LEU A 58 3.35 5.99 7.66
N PRO A 59 3.67 5.42 8.83
CA PRO A 59 5.05 5.29 9.27
C PRO A 59 5.75 4.21 8.43
N PRO A 60 7.07 4.35 8.20
CA PRO A 60 7.82 3.36 7.45
C PRO A 60 7.80 2.00 8.19
N LEU A 61 7.70 0.92 7.41
CA LEU A 61 7.85 -0.44 7.92
C LEU A 61 9.24 -0.97 7.55
N ALA A 62 9.78 -1.86 8.39
CA ALA A 62 11.00 -2.58 8.03
C ALA A 62 10.71 -3.54 6.85
N ALA A 63 11.61 -3.58 5.88
CA ALA A 63 11.53 -4.55 4.79
C ALA A 63 11.47 -6.00 5.36
N PRO A 64 10.70 -6.92 4.75
CA PRO A 64 10.00 -6.78 3.46
C PRO A 64 8.50 -6.49 3.64
N LEU A 65 8.12 -5.54 4.50
CA LEU A 65 6.70 -5.22 4.77
C LEU A 65 6.28 -3.91 4.13
N ALA A 66 5.01 -3.84 3.72
CA ALA A 66 4.35 -2.65 3.22
C ALA A 66 2.95 -2.53 3.85
N TRP A 67 2.45 -1.29 3.89
CA TRP A 67 1.05 -1.04 4.23
C TRP A 67 0.16 -1.28 3.02
N ASP A 68 -1.01 -1.85 3.25
CA ASP A 68 -2.13 -1.89 2.32
C ASP A 68 -3.28 -1.08 2.92
N SER A 69 -3.63 0.02 2.24
CA SER A 69 -4.73 0.92 2.62
C SER A 69 -5.87 0.89 1.60
N SER A 70 -5.90 -0.10 0.70
CA SER A 70 -6.90 -0.20 -0.36
C SER A 70 -8.35 -0.32 0.16
N ARG A 71 -8.52 -0.74 1.41
CA ARG A 71 -9.80 -0.92 2.10
C ARG A 71 -10.10 0.17 3.14
N LEU A 72 -9.25 1.18 3.28
CA LEU A 72 -9.41 2.21 4.31
C LEU A 72 -10.70 3.02 4.10
N HIS A 73 -10.95 3.46 2.87
CA HIS A 73 -12.10 4.32 2.54
C HIS A 73 -13.40 3.56 2.27
N THR A 74 -13.35 2.22 2.21
CA THR A 74 -14.54 1.38 2.03
C THR A 74 -14.95 0.67 3.32
N ASP A 75 -13.97 0.11 4.04
CA ASP A 75 -14.20 -0.79 5.17
C ASP A 75 -13.48 -0.31 6.45
N GLY A 76 -12.81 0.84 6.41
CA GLY A 76 -12.07 1.35 7.56
C GLY A 76 -10.74 0.63 7.85
N MET A 77 -10.31 -0.27 6.96
CA MET A 77 -9.24 -1.21 7.26
C MET A 77 -7.88 -0.83 6.67
N LEU A 78 -6.86 -1.00 7.51
CA LEU A 78 -5.44 -1.06 7.13
C LEU A 78 -4.93 -2.49 7.32
N ALA A 79 -4.03 -2.91 6.45
CA ALA A 79 -3.34 -4.20 6.58
C ALA A 79 -1.84 -4.04 6.36
N ILE A 80 -1.09 -5.00 6.89
CA ILE A 80 0.33 -5.15 6.61
C ILE A 80 0.53 -6.36 5.73
N VAL A 81 1.14 -6.13 4.58
CA VAL A 81 1.38 -7.14 3.55
C VAL A 81 2.87 -7.26 3.29
N PRO A 82 3.35 -8.38 2.73
CA PRO A 82 4.68 -8.41 2.15
C PRO A 82 4.78 -7.33 1.06
N GLU A 83 5.89 -6.61 1.02
CA GLU A 83 6.22 -5.72 -0.08
C GLU A 83 6.17 -6.56 -1.37
N SER A 84 5.26 -6.20 -2.27
CA SER A 84 5.11 -6.92 -3.53
C SER A 84 6.38 -6.70 -4.35
N SER A 85 7.31 -7.65 -4.26
CA SER A 85 8.58 -7.66 -4.99
C SER A 85 8.39 -7.78 -6.51
N ALA A 86 7.15 -7.77 -7.02
CA ALA A 86 6.79 -7.82 -8.42
C ALA A 86 7.38 -6.66 -9.27
N LEU A 87 7.83 -5.57 -8.65
CA LEU A 87 8.41 -4.43 -9.39
C LEU A 87 9.93 -4.52 -9.67
N HIS A 88 10.65 -5.55 -9.20
CA HIS A 88 12.08 -5.71 -9.55
C HIS A 88 12.33 -6.35 -10.93
N LEU A 89 11.32 -6.90 -11.62
CA LEU A 89 11.52 -7.56 -12.91
C LEU A 89 11.42 -6.62 -14.13
N ALA A 90 11.15 -5.32 -13.94
CA ALA A 90 11.12 -4.36 -15.05
C ALA A 90 12.51 -3.81 -15.45
N ALA A 91 13.58 -4.12 -14.69
CA ALA A 91 14.94 -3.62 -14.96
C ALA A 91 15.86 -4.59 -15.72
N PHE A 92 15.40 -5.79 -16.10
CA PHE A 92 16.24 -6.81 -16.74
C PHE A 92 16.06 -6.99 -18.26
N PHE A 93 15.19 -6.23 -18.94
CA PHE A 93 14.98 -6.31 -20.40
C PHE A 93 15.38 -5.07 -21.21
N ALA A 94 16.28 -4.22 -20.69
CA ALA A 94 16.74 -3.04 -21.43
C ALA A 94 18.13 -3.18 -22.11
N CYS A 95 18.79 -4.35 -22.08
CA CYS A 95 20.20 -4.45 -22.53
C CYS A 95 20.58 -5.66 -23.42
N THR A 96 19.67 -6.24 -24.20
CA THR A 96 20.01 -7.29 -25.19
C THR A 96 19.58 -7.01 -26.64
N GLY A 97 19.23 -5.76 -26.97
CA GLY A 97 18.70 -5.40 -28.29
C GLY A 97 19.57 -4.48 -29.16
N LEU A 98 20.75 -4.93 -29.62
CA LEU A 98 21.48 -4.39 -30.81
C LEU A 98 22.44 -5.51 -31.27
N LEU A 99 22.52 -6.01 -32.51
CA LEU A 99 21.97 -5.69 -33.83
C LEU A 99 22.07 -6.98 -34.68
N GLY A 100 21.00 -7.75 -34.80
CA GLY A 100 20.87 -8.77 -35.84
C GLY A 100 20.39 -8.11 -37.14
N ARG A 101 21.29 -7.65 -38.01
CA ARG A 101 20.91 -7.08 -39.30
C ARG A 101 20.35 -8.18 -40.23
N PRO A 102 19.24 -7.93 -40.96
CA PRO A 102 18.59 -8.92 -41.81
C PRO A 102 19.38 -9.25 -43.09
N ILE A 103 19.40 -10.53 -43.45
CA ILE A 103 19.97 -11.10 -44.68
C ILE A 103 19.07 -10.75 -45.88
N PRO A 104 19.58 -10.07 -46.94
CA PRO A 104 18.81 -9.89 -48.17
C PRO A 104 18.76 -11.21 -48.98
N ARG A 105 17.55 -11.71 -49.21
CA ARG A 105 17.27 -12.88 -50.09
C ARG A 105 17.51 -12.52 -51.55
N SER A 106 18.34 -13.32 -52.22
CA SER A 106 18.62 -13.26 -53.65
C SER A 106 17.37 -13.48 -54.52
N ARG A 107 17.26 -12.75 -55.64
CA ARG A 107 16.37 -13.11 -56.75
C ARG A 107 17.16 -13.14 -58.06
N ARG A 108 17.27 -14.36 -58.59
CA ARG A 108 17.82 -14.73 -59.91
C ARG A 108 17.14 -13.95 -61.05
N ARG A 109 17.92 -13.52 -62.03
CA ARG A 109 17.62 -13.63 -63.46
C ARG A 109 18.92 -13.94 -64.19
#